data_AF-A0A0K8R430-F1
#
_entry.id   AF-A0A0K8R430-F1
#
_cell.length_a   1.000
_cell.length_b   1.000
_cell.length_c   1.000
_cell.angle_alpha   90.00
_cell.angle_beta   90.00
_cell.angle_gamma   90.00
#
_symmetry.space_group_name_H-M   'P 1'
#
loop_
_entity.id
_entity.type
_entity.pdbx_description
1 polymer ?
#
loop_
_entity_poly.entity_id
_entity_poly.type
_entity_poly.pdbx_seq_one_letter_code
_entity_poly.pdbx_strand_id
1 'polypeptide(L)'
;MLQSSKAGQPLPASMTTVQFINDMDAILGGALTATTIQEMMDINVVLAAYKWLVCYLLKLSEEKYSTLLSQGQDQFSAKNDAQAFCLRELALTYIEHTIIEKFQSFISDLRDPQLVNVLQRLNTLFGLWSLEKRLGDLYGGGYCYKEEG
;
A
#
# COMPACT_ATOMS: atom_id res chain seq x y z
N MET A 1 0.49 -25.45 11.61
CA MET A 1 -0.97 -25.27 11.44
C MET A 1 -1.22 -23.96 10.68
N LEU A 2 -1.00 -23.96 9.36
CA LEU A 2 -1.53 -22.93 8.47
C LEU A 2 -2.44 -23.70 7.51
N GLN A 3 -3.71 -23.79 7.89
CA GLN A 3 -4.72 -24.39 7.00
C GLN A 3 -4.77 -23.54 5.73
N SER A 4 -4.60 -24.22 4.60
CA SER A 4 -4.69 -23.67 3.25
C SER A 4 -5.93 -22.79 3.12
N SER A 5 -5.72 -21.48 3.04
CA SER A 5 -6.79 -20.53 2.71
C SER A 5 -7.31 -20.90 1.32
N LYS A 6 -8.61 -21.20 1.21
CA LYS A 6 -9.28 -21.41 -0.07
C LYS A 6 -9.23 -20.09 -0.83
N ALA A 7 -8.83 -20.14 -2.10
CA ALA A 7 -8.84 -18.98 -2.99
C ALA A 7 -10.22 -18.28 -2.91
N GLY A 8 -10.22 -16.99 -2.54
CA GLY A 8 -11.42 -16.15 -2.49
C GLY A 8 -12.12 -16.01 -1.13
N GLN A 9 -11.59 -16.53 -0.01
CA GLN A 9 -12.14 -16.20 1.31
C GLN A 9 -11.55 -14.89 1.85
N PRO A 10 -12.37 -14.00 2.46
CA PRO A 10 -11.87 -12.76 3.05
C PRO A 10 -10.89 -13.07 4.18
N LEU A 11 -9.88 -12.21 4.31
CA LEU A 11 -8.85 -12.35 5.35
C LEU A 11 -9.49 -12.35 6.75
N PRO A 12 -8.94 -13.13 7.70
CA PRO A 12 -9.44 -13.14 9.07
C PRO A 12 -9.48 -11.75 9.68
N ALA A 13 -10.55 -11.44 10.43
CA ALA A 13 -10.70 -10.15 11.09
C ALA A 13 -9.59 -9.82 12.10
N SER A 14 -8.84 -10.84 12.56
CA SER A 14 -7.66 -10.67 13.41
C SER A 14 -6.46 -10.04 12.67
N MET A 15 -6.46 -10.00 11.33
CA MET A 15 -5.38 -9.44 10.51
C MET A 15 -5.70 -7.99 10.11
N THR A 16 -5.94 -7.13 11.10
CA THR A 16 -6.48 -5.78 10.90
C THR A 16 -5.64 -4.90 9.97
N THR A 17 -4.31 -4.99 10.01
CA THR A 17 -3.39 -4.16 9.21
C THR A 17 -3.40 -4.48 7.72
N VAL A 18 -3.92 -5.65 7.33
CA VAL A 18 -4.03 -6.10 5.94
C VAL A 18 -5.48 -6.27 5.49
N GLN A 19 -6.46 -5.88 6.33
CA GLN A 19 -7.87 -6.08 6.00
C GLN A 19 -8.29 -5.35 4.73
N PHE A 20 -7.67 -4.20 4.42
CA PHE A 20 -7.96 -3.42 3.22
C PHE A 20 -7.70 -4.21 1.92
N ILE A 21 -6.91 -5.28 1.96
CA ILE A 21 -6.68 -6.16 0.79
C ILE A 21 -7.98 -6.85 0.35
N ASN A 22 -8.96 -7.03 1.25
CA ASN A 22 -10.27 -7.55 0.86
C ASN A 22 -11.01 -6.63 -0.12
N ASP A 23 -10.72 -5.32 -0.10
CA ASP A 23 -11.29 -4.30 -0.98
C ASP A 23 -10.36 -3.93 -2.14
N MET A 24 -9.39 -4.79 -2.46
CA MET A 24 -8.31 -4.52 -3.42
C MET A 24 -8.81 -4.05 -4.79
N ASP A 25 -9.88 -4.65 -5.33
CA ASP A 25 -10.43 -4.23 -6.62
C ASP A 25 -11.00 -2.80 -6.57
N ALA A 26 -11.69 -2.44 -5.48
CA ALA A 26 -12.22 -1.10 -5.29
C ALA A 26 -11.09 -0.08 -5.06
N ILE A 27 -10.07 -0.47 -4.29
CA ILE A 27 -8.87 0.35 -4.04
C ILE A 27 -8.15 0.61 -5.37
N LEU A 28 -7.86 -0.41 -6.16
CA LEU A 28 -7.22 -0.25 -7.48
C LEU A 28 -8.10 0.53 -8.46
N GLY A 29 -9.42 0.47 -8.27
CA GLY A 29 -10.41 1.31 -8.94
C GLY A 29 -10.42 2.78 -8.49
N GLY A 30 -9.68 3.16 -7.46
CA GLY A 30 -9.50 4.54 -7.04
C GLY A 30 -8.44 5.30 -7.85
N ALA A 31 -8.34 6.60 -7.58
CA ALA A 31 -7.31 7.50 -8.11
C ALA A 31 -6.98 8.56 -7.06
N LEU A 32 -5.86 9.26 -7.26
CA LEU A 32 -5.51 10.40 -6.43
C LEU A 32 -6.54 11.52 -6.62
N THR A 33 -7.27 11.87 -5.56
CA THR A 33 -8.26 12.96 -5.59
C THR A 33 -7.69 14.32 -5.19
N ALA A 34 -6.49 14.35 -4.58
CA ALA A 34 -5.87 15.58 -4.14
C ALA A 34 -5.31 16.37 -5.34
N THR A 35 -5.81 17.59 -5.49
CA THR A 35 -5.43 18.56 -6.53
C THR A 35 -4.63 19.73 -5.96
N THR A 36 -4.65 19.90 -4.63
CA THR A 36 -3.92 20.96 -3.93
C THR A 36 -2.91 20.39 -2.92
N ILE A 37 -1.91 21.21 -2.58
CA ILE A 37 -0.94 20.87 -1.51
C ILE A 37 -1.66 20.60 -0.19
N GLN A 38 -2.70 21.39 0.12
CA GLN A 38 -3.42 21.26 1.38
C GLN A 38 -4.18 19.93 1.48
N GLU A 39 -4.75 19.47 0.37
CA GLU A 39 -5.39 18.14 0.29
C GLU A 39 -4.35 17.02 0.39
N MET A 40 -3.18 17.19 -0.25
CA MET A 40 -2.10 16.19 -0.17
C MET A 40 -1.50 16.09 1.25
N MET A 41 -1.63 17.14 2.07
CA MET A 41 -1.23 17.12 3.47
C MET A 41 -2.21 16.37 4.38
N ASP A 42 -3.40 16.01 3.91
CA ASP A 42 -4.30 15.13 4.64
C ASP A 42 -3.70 13.72 4.71
N ILE A 43 -3.47 13.25 5.92
CA ILE A 43 -2.90 11.92 6.18
C ILE A 43 -3.75 10.79 5.60
N ASN A 44 -5.06 11.00 5.46
CA ASN A 44 -5.97 10.00 4.89
C ASN A 44 -5.73 9.84 3.38
N VAL A 45 -5.40 10.93 2.68
CA VAL A 45 -4.99 10.89 1.26
C VAL A 45 -3.69 10.12 1.12
N VAL A 46 -2.72 10.36 2.01
CA VAL A 46 -1.44 9.65 2.03
C VAL A 46 -1.66 8.16 2.30
N LEU A 47 -2.46 7.81 3.31
CA LEU A 47 -2.80 6.41 3.63
C LEU A 47 -3.53 5.71 2.48
N ALA A 48 -4.45 6.39 1.80
CA ALA A 48 -5.13 5.85 0.62
C ALA A 48 -4.14 5.55 -0.52
N ALA A 49 -3.19 6.46 -0.78
CA ALA A 49 -2.15 6.23 -1.79
C ALA A 49 -1.26 5.04 -1.44
N TYR A 50 -0.91 4.88 -0.16
CA TYR A 50 -0.16 3.71 0.31
C TYR A 50 -0.94 2.39 0.15
N LYS A 51 -2.23 2.37 0.52
CA LYS A 51 -3.09 1.19 0.32
C LYS A 51 -3.18 0.82 -1.15
N TRP A 52 -3.37 1.82 -2.01
CA TRP A 52 -3.35 1.63 -3.46
C TRP A 52 -2.03 1.04 -3.94
N LEU A 53 -0.89 1.58 -3.49
CA LEU A 53 0.43 1.11 -3.90
C LEU A 53 0.70 -0.32 -3.43
N VAL A 54 0.30 -0.68 -2.20
CA VAL A 54 0.40 -2.06 -1.70
C VAL A 54 -0.42 -3.01 -2.57
N CYS A 55 -1.67 -2.67 -2.88
CA CYS A 55 -2.52 -3.45 -3.77
C CYS A 55 -1.90 -3.57 -5.18
N TYR A 56 -1.36 -2.48 -5.73
CA TYR A 56 -0.76 -2.47 -7.05
C TYR A 56 0.47 -3.38 -7.11
N LEU A 57 1.37 -3.28 -6.12
CA LEU A 57 2.54 -4.14 -6.02
C LEU A 57 2.19 -5.61 -5.77
N LEU A 58 1.10 -5.90 -5.03
CA LEU A 58 0.57 -7.25 -4.87
C LEU A 58 0.13 -7.84 -6.21
N LYS A 59 -0.66 -7.09 -6.99
CA LYS A 59 -1.12 -7.50 -8.32
C LYS A 59 0.06 -7.76 -9.25
N LEU A 60 1.01 -6.83 -9.31
CA LEU A 60 2.21 -6.96 -10.15
C LEU A 60 3.06 -8.19 -9.75
N SER A 61 3.15 -8.47 -8.45
CA SER A 61 3.85 -9.65 -7.93
C SER A 61 3.19 -10.95 -8.37
N GLU A 62 1.86 -11.02 -8.34
CA GLU A 62 1.09 -12.18 -8.78
C GLU A 62 1.22 -12.40 -10.29
N GLU A 63 1.05 -11.34 -11.10
CA GLU A 63 1.20 -11.41 -12.55
C GLU A 63 2.61 -11.88 -12.96
N LYS A 64 3.64 -11.37 -12.27
CA LYS A 64 5.03 -11.79 -12.49
C LYS A 64 5.23 -13.25 -12.12
N TYR A 65 4.71 -13.68 -10.97
CA TYR A 65 4.81 -15.06 -10.51
C TYR A 65 4.11 -16.03 -11.47
N SER A 66 2.88 -15.72 -11.87
CA SER A 66 2.08 -16.49 -12.82
C SER A 66 2.74 -16.57 -14.20
N THR A 67 3.38 -15.48 -14.66
CA THR A 67 4.17 -15.48 -15.90
C THR A 67 5.37 -16.43 -15.80
N LEU A 68 6.17 -16.38 -14.73
CA LEU A 68 7.34 -17.25 -14.56
C LEU A 68 6.94 -18.74 -14.49
N LEU A 69 5.84 -19.06 -13.82
CA LEU A 69 5.29 -20.42 -13.83
C LEU A 69 4.87 -20.87 -15.23
N SER A 70 4.22 -19.99 -16.01
CA SER A 70 3.80 -20.30 -17.38
C SER A 70 4.98 -20.55 -18.33
N GLN A 71 6.15 -19.97 -18.02
CA GLN A 71 7.41 -20.19 -18.75
C GLN A 71 8.13 -21.50 -18.36
N GLY A 72 7.52 -22.33 -17.50
CA GLY A 72 8.05 -23.63 -17.11
C GLY A 72 9.07 -23.59 -15.97
N GLN A 73 9.22 -22.44 -15.31
CA GLN A 73 10.06 -22.33 -14.12
C GLN A 73 9.41 -23.05 -12.93
N ASP A 74 10.22 -23.71 -12.11
CA ASP A 74 9.72 -24.37 -10.91
C ASP A 74 9.22 -23.33 -9.88
N GLN A 75 8.33 -23.76 -8.99
CA GLN A 75 7.69 -22.87 -8.02
C GLN A 75 8.69 -22.16 -7.09
N PHE A 76 9.84 -22.76 -6.79
CA PHE A 76 10.84 -22.17 -5.90
C PHE A 76 11.61 -21.07 -6.64
N SER A 77 12.07 -21.34 -7.85
CA SER A 77 12.76 -20.34 -8.69
C SER A 77 11.83 -19.17 -9.06
N ALA A 78 10.59 -19.46 -9.46
CA ALA A 78 9.60 -18.42 -9.77
C ALA A 78 9.29 -17.52 -8.56
N LYS A 79 9.23 -18.09 -7.34
CA LYS A 79 9.08 -17.30 -6.10
C LYS A 79 10.30 -16.43 -5.83
N ASN A 80 11.50 -16.98 -5.98
CA ASN A 80 12.75 -16.26 -5.72
C ASN A 80 12.89 -15.06 -6.67
N ASP A 81 12.64 -15.28 -7.96
CA ASP A 81 12.73 -14.22 -8.97
C ASP A 81 11.64 -13.16 -8.81
N ALA A 82 10.40 -13.56 -8.49
CA ALA A 82 9.35 -12.61 -8.13
C ALA A 82 9.66 -11.84 -6.83
N GLN A 83 10.33 -12.49 -5.87
CA GLN A 83 10.71 -11.90 -4.59
C GLN A 83 11.72 -10.77 -4.75
N ALA A 84 12.75 -10.99 -5.56
CA ALA A 84 13.80 -10.01 -5.81
C ALA A 84 13.26 -8.73 -6.47
N PHE A 85 12.22 -8.84 -7.30
CA PHE A 85 11.69 -7.72 -8.08
C PHE A 85 10.53 -6.98 -7.41
N CYS A 86 9.56 -7.68 -6.81
CA CYS A 86 8.31 -7.03 -6.38
C CYS A 86 8.05 -7.18 -4.87
N LEU A 87 8.39 -8.31 -4.26
CA LEU A 87 8.02 -8.57 -2.86
C LEU A 87 8.82 -7.74 -1.85
N ARG A 88 10.07 -7.38 -2.15
CA ARG A 88 10.86 -6.48 -1.30
C ARG A 88 10.20 -5.12 -1.18
N GLU A 89 9.87 -4.52 -2.32
CA GLU A 89 9.27 -3.19 -2.37
C GLU A 89 7.88 -3.20 -1.76
N LEU A 90 7.08 -4.22 -2.06
CA LEU A 90 5.80 -4.46 -1.41
C LEU A 90 5.92 -4.49 0.12
N ALA A 91 6.90 -5.24 0.67
CA ALA A 91 7.10 -5.33 2.10
C ALA A 91 7.49 -3.97 2.72
N LEU A 92 8.35 -3.20 2.05
CA LEU A 92 8.73 -1.87 2.51
C LEU A 92 7.53 -0.92 2.50
N THR A 93 6.78 -0.85 1.41
CA THR A 93 5.57 -0.01 1.31
C THR A 93 4.54 -0.38 2.36
N TYR A 94 4.33 -1.68 2.61
CA TYR A 94 3.43 -2.14 3.66
C TYR A 94 3.89 -1.74 5.08
N ILE A 95 5.19 -1.84 5.35
CA ILE A 95 5.77 -1.41 6.64
C ILE A 95 5.60 0.10 6.81
N GLU A 96 5.88 0.90 5.78
CA GLU A 96 5.69 2.35 5.81
C GLU A 96 4.23 2.73 6.05
N HIS A 97 3.28 2.11 5.34
CA HIS A 97 1.84 2.27 5.59
C HIS A 97 1.49 1.97 7.05
N THR A 98 1.99 0.85 7.58
CA THR A 98 1.73 0.43 8.96
C THR A 98 2.30 1.41 9.98
N ILE A 99 3.49 1.96 9.73
CA ILE A 99 4.10 2.99 10.59
C ILE A 99 3.21 4.23 10.62
N ILE A 100 2.76 4.71 9.45
CA ILE A 100 1.93 5.91 9.33
C ILE A 100 0.58 5.72 10.05
N GLU A 101 -0.07 4.57 9.84
CA GLU A 101 -1.37 4.23 10.45
C GLU A 101 -1.25 4.12 11.98
N LYS A 102 -0.20 3.45 12.47
CA LYS A 102 0.07 3.33 13.91
C LYS A 102 0.41 4.68 14.55
N PHE A 103 1.19 5.50 13.86
CA PHE A 103 1.53 6.84 14.34
C PHE A 103 0.29 7.73 14.36
N GLN A 104 -0.59 7.63 13.36
CA GLN A 104 -1.86 8.35 13.35
C GLN A 104 -2.76 7.95 14.52
N SER A 105 -2.83 6.64 14.81
CA SER A 105 -3.57 6.13 15.97
C SER A 105 -3.02 6.69 17.28
N PHE A 106 -1.68 6.69 17.42
CA PHE A 106 -1.01 7.28 18.58
C PHE A 106 -1.30 8.78 18.74
N ILE A 107 -1.25 9.55 17.66
CA ILE A 107 -1.56 10.98 17.67
C ILE A 107 -3.01 11.24 18.12
N SER A 108 -3.94 10.38 17.70
CA SER A 108 -5.37 10.51 18.01
C SER A 108 -5.69 10.37 19.51
N ASP A 109 -4.82 9.69 20.27
CA ASP A 109 -4.97 9.50 21.72
C ASP A 109 -4.37 10.66 22.55
N LEU A 110 -3.64 11.59 21.91
CA LEU A 110 -2.99 12.71 22.59
C LEU A 110 -3.98 13.83 22.88
N ARG A 111 -3.77 14.49 24.03
CA ARG A 111 -4.63 15.59 24.50
C ARG A 111 -4.05 16.97 24.26
N ASP A 112 -2.74 17.09 24.05
CA ASP A 112 -2.05 18.36 23.84
C ASP A 112 -2.16 18.78 22.36
N PRO A 113 -2.90 19.85 22.02
CA PRO A 113 -3.11 20.26 20.64
C PRO A 113 -1.83 20.76 19.95
N GLN A 114 -0.88 21.34 20.68
CA GLN A 114 0.38 21.81 20.10
C GLN A 114 1.25 20.62 19.70
N LEU A 115 1.34 19.62 20.58
CA LEU A 115 2.04 18.39 20.31
C LEU A 115 1.40 17.62 19.15
N VAL A 116 0.06 17.49 19.14
CA VAL A 116 -0.70 16.88 18.03
C VAL A 116 -0.36 17.53 16.70
N ASN A 117 -0.37 18.87 16.63
CA ASN A 117 -0.07 19.57 15.38
C ASN A 117 1.34 19.26 14.84
N VAL A 118 2.35 19.28 15.71
CA VAL A 118 3.73 18.99 15.32
C VAL A 118 3.88 17.54 14.87
N LEU A 119 3.34 16.58 15.65
CA LEU A 119 3.44 15.16 15.33
C LEU A 119 2.66 14.81 14.06
N GLN A 120 1.50 15.43 13.82
CA GLN A 120 0.74 15.26 12.59
C GLN A 120 1.56 15.69 11.37
N ARG A 121 2.24 16.85 11.46
CA ARG A 121 3.13 17.33 10.39
C ARG A 121 4.30 16.39 10.15
N LEU A 122 4.89 15.83 11.21
CA LEU A 122 5.97 14.84 11.09
C LEU A 122 5.48 13.53 10.46
N ASN A 123 4.29 13.05 10.84
CA ASN A 123 3.71 11.85 10.27
C ASN A 123 3.41 12.01 8.77
N THR A 124 2.74 13.11 8.40
CA THR A 124 2.48 13.45 6.99
C THR A 124 3.78 13.64 6.21
N LEU A 125 4.77 14.34 6.78
CA LEU A 125 6.07 14.55 6.13
C LEU A 125 6.78 13.23 5.85
N PHE A 126 6.84 12.33 6.84
CA PHE A 126 7.43 11.01 6.67
C PHE A 126 6.72 10.24 5.55
N GLY A 127 5.38 10.21 5.58
CA GLY A 127 4.58 9.53 4.56
C GLY A 127 4.81 10.09 3.16
N LEU A 128 4.77 11.41 2.99
CA LEU A 128 4.99 12.04 1.68
C LEU A 128 6.43 11.85 1.17
N TRP A 129 7.43 12.04 2.03
CA TRP A 129 8.84 11.89 1.66
C TRP A 129 9.20 10.45 1.27
N SER A 130 8.59 9.46 1.93
CA SER A 130 8.77 8.07 1.51
C SER A 130 7.98 7.75 0.24
N LEU A 131 6.73 8.24 0.12
CA LEU A 131 5.90 8.04 -1.06
C LEU A 131 6.49 8.67 -2.33
N GLU A 132 7.19 9.80 -2.20
CA GLU A 132 7.89 10.47 -3.30
C GLU A 132 8.82 9.51 -4.06
N LYS A 133 9.51 8.64 -3.33
CA LYS A 133 10.45 7.65 -3.90
C LYS A 133 9.74 6.59 -4.76
N ARG A 134 8.42 6.46 -4.61
CA ARG A 134 7.55 5.50 -5.31
C ARG A 134 6.61 6.17 -6.30
N LEU A 135 6.79 7.46 -6.60
CA LEU A 135 5.98 8.16 -7.61
C LEU A 135 5.99 7.44 -8.95
N GLY A 136 7.13 6.86 -9.35
CA GLY A 136 7.23 6.09 -10.59
C GLY A 136 6.19 4.97 -10.70
N ASP A 137 5.86 4.28 -9.60
CA ASP A 137 4.84 3.23 -9.61
C ASP A 137 3.42 3.80 -9.58
N LEU A 138 3.20 4.88 -8.83
CA LEU A 138 1.90 5.55 -8.76
C LEU A 138 1.49 6.13 -10.12
N TYR A 139 2.45 6.74 -10.82
CA TYR A 139 2.26 7.11 -12.22
C TYR A 139 2.19 5.86 -13.10
N GLY A 140 3.18 4.95 -13.05
CA GLY A 140 3.21 3.78 -13.93
C GLY A 140 1.95 2.90 -13.89
N GLY A 141 1.31 2.79 -12.72
CA GLY A 141 0.06 2.03 -12.55
C GLY A 141 -1.23 2.86 -12.64
N GLY A 142 -1.15 4.15 -12.98
CA GLY A 142 -2.31 4.98 -13.30
C GLY A 142 -3.06 5.62 -12.12
N TYR A 143 -2.50 5.61 -10.92
CA TYR A 143 -3.13 6.24 -9.74
C TYR A 143 -3.23 7.76 -9.88
N CYS A 144 -2.20 8.40 -10.45
CA CYS A 144 -2.08 9.86 -10.51
C CYS A 144 -2.77 10.53 -11.71
N TYR A 145 -3.19 9.78 -12.72
CA TYR A 145 -3.72 10.34 -13.96
C TYR A 145 -4.91 9.58 -14.51
N LYS A 146 -5.62 8.81 -13.67
CA LYS A 146 -6.74 7.99 -14.12
C LYS A 146 -7.65 8.78 -15.07
N GLU A 147 -7.59 8.45 -16.36
CA GLU A 147 -8.47 9.04 -17.36
C GLU A 147 -9.90 8.60 -17.00
N GLU A 148 -10.78 9.59 -16.80
CA GLU A 148 -12.21 9.34 -16.76
C GLU A 148 -12.63 8.85 -18.16
N GLY A 149 -12.61 7.53 -18.35
CA GLY A 149 -13.16 6.86 -19.52
C GLY A 149 -14.69 6.76 -19.44
#